data_AF-A0A2A2ITF6-F1
#
_entry.id   AF-A0A2A2ITF6-F1
#
_cell.length_a   1.000
_cell.length_b   1.000
_cell.length_c   1.000
_cell.angle_alpha   90.00
_cell.angle_beta   90.00
_cell.angle_gamma   90.00
#
_symmetry.space_group_name_H-M   'P 1'
#
loop_
_entity.id
_entity.type
_entity.pdbx_description
1 polymer ?
#
loop_
_entity_poly.entity_id
_entity_poly.type
_entity_poly.pdbx_seq_one_letter_code
_entity_poly.pdbx_strand_id
1 'polypeptide(L)'
;MAASLRCSWRSALCGLWLAGFGLAASASPELRINGEVLPARSIALLQQALTLIKFNTDPASLRKGLVENHLLAREVEAELTPANRQDLDALVESEAAKLIDQVYGRRFDHDIRPYLQEPKALSAQRLQQVLAPRAQGLVLNSLWLSEAQQAEAATVELIGWQFPGQPRQRLNLLQLYQAGSVQAQVELQQGNLRFMGELVREYAQRDYLWYQLGRMGYSQAEQDGIRRLVRDKLVRHKYLHQIGLYNDFHHETPSLKALAARVSDADAERYYQANLAQYRNVASVQAAHLRLADQASADRVYNEIQQGLTFAEAVRRYSLAEDKQLAVPGDLGLIRHNDPQLDFLRKTALIQKAGTVSQPMLIDGAFEIIEVRQREDRQLPLNDPSVRFEVNQAVARQQLSSQFQARLDALLASAKVQGL
;
A
#
# COMPACT_ATOMS: atom_id res chain seq x y z
N MET A 1 -6.98 25.34 77.56
CA MET A 1 -5.92 26.03 76.79
C MET A 1 -6.38 26.12 75.34
N ALA A 2 -6.42 27.35 74.81
CA ALA A 2 -6.65 27.83 73.43
C ALA A 2 -7.29 26.85 72.40
N ALA A 3 -8.54 27.04 71.96
CA ALA A 3 -8.98 27.98 70.91
C ALA A 3 -8.21 27.75 69.58
N SER A 4 -8.83 27.31 68.48
CA SER A 4 -9.67 28.15 67.59
C SER A 4 -10.50 27.30 66.60
N LEU A 5 -11.84 27.47 66.59
CA LEU A 5 -12.65 28.11 65.52
C LEU A 5 -12.83 27.27 64.23
N ARG A 6 -14.00 26.61 64.08
CA ARG A 6 -15.19 27.03 63.28
C ARG A 6 -14.88 27.07 61.77
N CYS A 7 -15.65 26.45 60.88
CA CYS A 7 -17.07 26.70 60.68
C CYS A 7 -17.68 25.64 59.77
N SER A 8 -18.97 25.43 59.93
CA SER A 8 -19.82 24.46 59.25
C SER A 8 -20.95 25.21 58.54
N TRP A 9 -21.39 24.78 57.35
CA TRP A 9 -22.80 24.44 57.06
C TRP A 9 -23.11 24.28 55.56
N ARG A 10 -24.05 23.36 55.34
CA ARG A 10 -24.76 23.03 54.11
C ARG A 10 -25.75 24.15 53.75
N SER A 11 -26.02 24.32 52.45
CA SER A 11 -27.32 24.07 51.78
C SER A 11 -27.76 25.12 50.73
N ALA A 12 -28.09 24.58 49.54
CA ALA A 12 -29.23 24.87 48.65
C ALA A 12 -29.32 26.15 47.76
N LEU A 13 -29.79 25.87 46.53
CA LEU A 13 -30.65 26.64 45.61
C LEU A 13 -30.05 27.37 44.38
N CYS A 14 -30.43 26.81 43.21
CA CYS A 14 -30.84 27.37 41.92
C CYS A 14 -30.44 28.79 41.49
N GLY A 15 -29.99 28.90 40.23
CA GLY A 15 -30.14 30.12 39.42
C GLY A 15 -29.14 30.22 38.26
N LEU A 16 -29.64 30.01 37.03
CA LEU A 16 -28.99 30.28 35.74
C LEU A 16 -28.25 31.63 35.72
N TRP A 17 -27.12 31.72 35.00
CA TRP A 17 -26.88 32.76 33.98
C TRP A 17 -25.75 32.32 33.03
N LEU A 18 -26.07 32.38 31.73
CA LEU A 18 -25.20 32.18 30.58
C LEU A 18 -24.10 33.25 30.53
N ALA A 19 -22.87 32.88 30.15
CA ALA A 19 -22.11 33.54 29.08
C ALA A 19 -20.73 32.89 28.86
N GLY A 20 -20.52 32.39 27.65
CA GLY A 20 -19.33 32.74 26.87
C GLY A 20 -18.00 32.13 27.29
N PHE A 21 -17.73 30.91 26.81
CA PHE A 21 -16.51 30.63 26.06
C PHE A 21 -16.83 29.56 25.01
N GLY A 22 -17.66 29.95 24.04
CA GLY A 22 -17.58 29.34 22.72
C GLY A 22 -16.24 29.78 22.15
N LEU A 23 -15.21 28.95 22.30
CA LEU A 23 -14.09 28.97 21.37
C LEU A 23 -14.70 28.67 20.02
N ALA A 24 -15.04 29.72 19.26
CA ALA A 24 -15.20 29.61 17.83
C ALA A 24 -13.86 29.07 17.33
N ALA A 25 -13.79 27.75 17.14
CA ALA A 25 -12.73 27.13 16.39
C ALA A 25 -12.71 27.89 15.07
N SER A 26 -11.68 28.69 14.85
CA SER A 26 -11.50 29.44 13.61
C SER A 26 -11.64 28.43 12.49
N ALA A 27 -12.74 28.50 11.74
CA ALA A 27 -12.99 27.57 10.64
C ALA A 27 -11.76 27.65 9.73
N SER A 28 -11.05 26.54 9.58
CA SER A 28 -9.88 26.49 8.69
C SER A 28 -10.32 27.03 7.33
N PRO A 29 -9.55 27.92 6.69
CA PRO A 29 -9.99 28.54 5.46
C PRO A 29 -10.24 27.46 4.38
N GLU A 30 -11.10 27.76 3.42
CA GLU A 30 -11.12 27.01 2.16
C GLU A 30 -9.79 27.16 1.42
N LEU A 31 -9.48 26.23 0.52
CA LEU A 31 -8.30 26.29 -0.32
C LEU A 31 -8.75 26.63 -1.74
N ARG A 32 -8.16 27.68 -2.33
CA ARG A 32 -8.45 28.07 -3.73
C ARG A 32 -7.22 27.85 -4.58
N ILE A 33 -7.37 27.12 -5.68
CA ILE A 33 -6.27 26.77 -6.59
C ILE A 33 -6.71 27.10 -8.01
N ASN A 34 -6.08 28.09 -8.63
CA ASN A 34 -6.44 28.56 -9.98
C ASN A 34 -7.94 28.91 -10.15
N GLY A 35 -8.60 29.33 -9.07
CA GLY A 35 -10.03 29.66 -9.05
C GLY A 35 -10.95 28.49 -8.64
N GLU A 36 -10.47 27.24 -8.67
CA GLU A 36 -11.20 26.09 -8.11
C GLU A 36 -11.19 26.13 -6.59
N VAL A 37 -12.31 25.77 -5.96
CA VAL A 37 -12.49 25.78 -4.50
C VAL A 37 -12.46 24.35 -3.97
N LEU A 38 -11.60 24.12 -2.98
CA LEU A 38 -11.64 22.96 -2.10
C LEU A 38 -12.23 23.40 -0.76
N PRO A 39 -13.46 22.99 -0.41
CA PRO A 39 -14.16 23.51 0.75
C PRO A 39 -13.49 23.15 2.08
N ALA A 40 -13.55 24.09 3.02
CA ALA A 40 -12.98 23.96 4.36
C ALA A 40 -13.42 22.68 5.09
N ARG A 41 -14.73 22.37 5.07
CA ARG A 41 -15.27 21.19 5.78
C ARG A 41 -14.86 19.87 5.13
N SER A 42 -14.59 19.85 3.82
CA SER A 42 -14.04 18.69 3.12
C SER A 42 -12.61 18.41 3.58
N ILE A 43 -11.78 19.46 3.64
CA ILE A 43 -10.39 19.38 4.14
C ILE A 43 -10.37 18.95 5.61
N ALA A 44 -11.23 19.54 6.44
CA ALA A 44 -11.32 19.22 7.86
C ALA A 44 -11.70 17.75 8.11
N LEU A 45 -12.62 17.20 7.30
CA LEU A 45 -12.99 15.78 7.39
C LEU A 45 -11.78 14.88 7.10
N LEU A 46 -11.03 15.16 6.03
CA LEU A 46 -9.81 14.41 5.72
C LEU A 46 -8.75 14.53 6.83
N GLN A 47 -8.53 15.74 7.35
CA GLN A 47 -7.59 15.98 8.45
C GLN A 47 -7.98 15.17 9.70
N GLN A 48 -9.27 15.14 10.04
CA GLN A 48 -9.77 14.36 11.18
C GLN A 48 -9.54 12.87 10.96
N ALA A 49 -9.82 12.35 9.77
CA ALA A 49 -9.55 10.95 9.43
C ALA A 49 -8.06 10.62 9.58
N LEU A 50 -7.16 11.46 9.05
CA LEU A 50 -5.72 11.27 9.17
C LEU A 50 -5.25 11.29 10.62
N THR A 51 -5.81 12.17 11.45
CA THR A 51 -5.45 12.28 12.88
C THR A 51 -5.82 11.02 13.67
N LEU A 52 -6.88 10.31 13.27
CA LEU A 52 -7.27 9.03 13.89
C LEU A 52 -6.24 7.92 13.64
N ILE A 53 -5.43 8.02 12.57
CA ILE A 53 -4.40 7.04 12.22
C ILE A 53 -3.01 7.52 12.64
N LYS A 54 -2.70 8.80 12.38
CA LYS A 54 -1.41 9.44 12.63
C LYS A 54 -1.57 10.57 13.64
N PHE A 55 -0.97 10.40 14.82
CA PHE A 55 -1.12 11.29 15.97
C PHE A 55 -0.64 12.75 15.74
N ASN A 56 0.15 13.02 14.69
CA ASN A 56 0.69 14.35 14.41
C ASN A 56 0.60 14.73 12.92
N THR A 57 -0.63 14.95 12.44
CA THR A 57 -0.84 15.48 11.08
C THR A 57 -0.67 17.00 11.11
N ASP A 58 0.49 17.51 10.66
CA ASP A 58 0.69 18.94 10.51
C ASP A 58 -0.30 19.53 9.48
N PRO A 59 -1.20 20.45 9.88
CA PRO A 59 -2.20 21.01 8.99
C PRO A 59 -1.59 21.75 7.79
N ALA A 60 -0.47 22.46 7.98
CA ALA A 60 0.17 23.20 6.90
C ALA A 60 0.73 22.25 5.84
N SER A 61 1.42 21.18 6.25
CA SER A 61 1.92 20.14 5.35
C SER A 61 0.78 19.41 4.63
N LEU A 62 -0.34 19.13 5.31
CA LEU A 62 -1.52 18.54 4.68
C LEU A 62 -2.03 19.44 3.54
N ARG A 63 -2.22 20.74 3.80
CA ARG A 63 -2.75 21.68 2.80
C ARG A 63 -1.81 21.82 1.60
N LYS A 64 -0.50 21.87 1.81
CA LYS A 64 0.49 21.81 0.72
C LYS A 64 0.35 20.55 -0.12
N GLY A 65 0.26 19.38 0.52
CA GLY A 65 0.04 18.11 -0.17
C GLY A 65 -1.28 18.06 -0.95
N LEU A 66 -2.34 18.72 -0.47
CA LEU A 66 -3.60 18.85 -1.20
C LEU A 66 -3.45 19.72 -2.46
N VAL A 67 -2.70 20.82 -2.38
CA VAL A 67 -2.39 21.64 -3.56
C VAL A 67 -1.62 20.83 -4.60
N GLU A 68 -0.58 20.11 -4.18
CA GLU A 68 0.22 19.26 -5.05
C GLU A 68 -0.63 18.19 -5.75
N ASN A 69 -1.46 17.47 -4.98
CA ASN A 69 -2.34 16.45 -5.53
C ASN A 69 -3.33 17.04 -6.52
N HIS A 70 -3.94 18.18 -6.18
CA HIS A 70 -4.95 18.80 -7.03
C HIS A 70 -4.36 19.27 -8.37
N LEU A 71 -3.26 20.02 -8.33
CA LEU A 71 -2.57 20.50 -9.53
C LEU A 71 -2.11 19.34 -10.42
N LEU A 72 -1.48 18.33 -9.82
CA LEU A 72 -1.03 17.16 -10.55
C LEU A 72 -2.22 16.42 -11.18
N ALA A 73 -3.29 16.20 -10.42
CA ALA A 73 -4.44 15.45 -10.92
C ALA A 73 -5.12 16.14 -12.11
N ARG A 74 -5.28 17.48 -12.05
CA ARG A 74 -5.83 18.24 -13.20
C ARG A 74 -4.95 18.08 -14.45
N GLU A 75 -3.64 18.01 -14.27
CA GLU A 75 -2.67 17.87 -15.36
C GLU A 75 -2.65 16.45 -15.97
N VAL A 76 -2.65 15.40 -15.14
CA VAL A 76 -2.30 14.04 -15.61
C VAL A 76 -3.49 13.07 -15.72
N GLU A 77 -4.69 13.44 -15.26
CA GLU A 77 -5.85 12.54 -15.33
C GLU A 77 -6.19 12.12 -16.78
N ALA A 78 -5.99 13.03 -17.74
CA ALA A 78 -6.17 12.77 -19.16
C ALA A 78 -5.10 11.79 -19.73
N GLU A 79 -3.94 11.68 -19.10
CA GLU A 79 -2.84 10.77 -19.48
C GLU A 79 -3.02 9.35 -18.94
N LEU A 80 -3.99 9.11 -18.04
CA LEU A 80 -4.27 7.76 -17.54
C LEU A 80 -4.71 6.82 -18.67
N THR A 81 -4.13 5.62 -18.70
CA THR A 81 -4.56 4.56 -19.62
C THR A 81 -6.03 4.19 -19.37
N PRO A 82 -6.75 3.63 -20.37
CA PRO A 82 -8.13 3.19 -20.18
C PRO A 82 -8.31 2.25 -18.98
N ALA A 83 -7.36 1.33 -18.77
CA ALA A 83 -7.37 0.40 -17.64
C ALA A 83 -7.27 1.09 -16.27
N ASN A 84 -6.53 2.19 -16.17
CA ASN A 84 -6.42 2.98 -14.94
C ASN A 84 -7.59 3.97 -14.75
N ARG A 85 -8.29 4.32 -15.83
CA ARG A 85 -9.42 5.26 -15.77
C ARG A 85 -10.75 4.55 -15.46
N GLN A 86 -10.95 3.33 -15.94
CA GLN A 86 -12.24 2.64 -15.94
C GLN A 86 -12.89 2.49 -14.55
N ASP A 87 -12.08 2.30 -13.49
CA ASP A 87 -12.53 2.03 -12.12
C ASP A 87 -12.41 3.27 -11.21
N LEU A 88 -11.90 4.39 -11.73
CA LEU A 88 -11.56 5.56 -10.92
C LEU A 88 -12.77 6.14 -10.19
N ASP A 89 -13.92 6.26 -10.87
CA ASP A 89 -15.14 6.83 -10.28
C ASP A 89 -15.68 5.95 -9.14
N ALA A 90 -15.69 4.63 -9.35
CA ALA A 90 -16.13 3.67 -8.33
C ALA A 90 -15.19 3.67 -7.10
N LEU A 91 -13.88 3.77 -7.33
CA LEU A 91 -12.89 3.88 -6.27
C LEU A 91 -13.03 5.19 -5.49
N VAL A 92 -13.31 6.31 -6.17
CA VAL A 92 -13.56 7.60 -5.51
C VAL A 92 -14.74 7.49 -4.55
N GLU A 93 -15.86 6.93 -5.01
CA GLU A 93 -17.04 6.75 -4.16
C GLU A 93 -16.78 5.81 -2.98
N SER A 94 -16.08 4.70 -3.20
CA SER A 94 -15.73 3.75 -2.14
C SER A 94 -14.79 4.37 -1.10
N GLU A 95 -13.70 5.00 -1.52
CA GLU A 95 -12.73 5.62 -0.61
C GLU A 95 -13.30 6.84 0.12
N ALA A 96 -14.11 7.66 -0.54
CA ALA A 96 -14.77 8.80 0.09
C ALA A 96 -15.77 8.35 1.17
N ALA A 97 -16.56 7.31 0.91
CA ALA A 97 -17.45 6.78 1.92
C ALA A 97 -16.70 6.15 3.10
N LYS A 98 -15.61 5.41 2.86
CA LYS A 98 -14.74 4.91 3.92
C LYS A 98 -14.17 6.04 4.78
N LEU A 99 -13.81 7.16 4.16
CA LEU A 99 -13.35 8.36 4.87
C LEU A 99 -14.45 8.93 5.78
N ILE A 100 -15.68 9.01 5.28
CA ILE A 100 -16.85 9.46 6.06
C ILE A 100 -17.11 8.51 7.23
N ASP A 101 -17.13 7.21 6.98
CA ASP A 101 -17.37 6.17 7.98
C ASP A 101 -16.29 6.17 9.07
N GLN A 102 -15.03 6.33 8.68
CA GLN A 102 -13.93 6.40 9.64
C GLN A 102 -14.09 7.56 10.64
N VAL A 103 -14.60 8.71 10.18
CA VAL A 103 -14.74 9.91 11.00
C VAL A 103 -16.07 9.93 11.79
N TYR A 104 -17.16 9.54 11.13
CA TYR A 104 -18.52 9.71 11.65
C TYR A 104 -19.32 8.42 11.77
N GLY A 105 -18.85 7.29 11.27
CA GLY A 105 -19.57 6.01 11.24
C GLY A 105 -20.14 5.63 12.59
N ARG A 106 -19.36 5.76 13.68
CA ARG A 106 -19.83 5.50 15.06
C ARG A 106 -21.00 6.39 15.52
N ARG A 107 -21.26 7.51 14.86
CA ARG A 107 -22.34 8.44 15.16
C ARG A 107 -23.60 8.17 14.33
N PHE A 108 -23.50 7.37 13.29
CA PHE A 108 -24.62 7.04 12.41
C PHE A 108 -25.37 5.81 12.92
N ASP A 109 -26.68 5.81 12.71
CA ASP A 109 -27.44 4.57 12.72
C ASP A 109 -26.96 3.72 11.54
N HIS A 110 -26.84 2.40 11.71
CA HIS A 110 -26.39 1.51 10.64
C HIS A 110 -27.56 0.73 10.04
N ASP A 111 -28.77 0.88 10.57
CA ASP A 111 -29.95 0.20 10.05
C ASP A 111 -30.50 0.91 8.80
N ILE A 112 -30.06 0.44 7.64
CA ILE A 112 -30.55 0.92 6.35
C ILE A 112 -31.85 0.22 5.90
N ARG A 113 -32.27 -0.87 6.58
CA ARG A 113 -33.41 -1.69 6.16
C ARG A 113 -34.72 -0.90 5.96
N PRO A 114 -35.04 0.12 6.78
CA PRO A 114 -36.27 0.90 6.59
C PRO A 114 -36.33 1.68 5.26
N TYR A 115 -35.18 1.91 4.61
CA TYR A 115 -35.10 2.66 3.36
C TYR A 115 -35.05 1.78 2.12
N LEU A 116 -34.83 0.47 2.30
CA LEU A 116 -34.74 -0.49 1.21
C LEU A 116 -36.15 -0.76 0.64
N GLN A 117 -36.24 -0.82 -0.68
CA GLN A 117 -37.47 -1.13 -1.42
C GLN A 117 -37.33 -2.51 -2.07
N GLU A 118 -38.46 -3.22 -2.17
CA GLU A 118 -38.55 -4.65 -2.50
C GLU A 118 -37.59 -5.09 -3.63
N PRO A 119 -36.58 -5.92 -3.33
CA PRO A 119 -35.69 -6.46 -4.33
C PRO A 119 -36.41 -7.52 -5.17
N LYS A 120 -36.09 -7.60 -6.45
CA LYS A 120 -36.48 -8.77 -7.25
C LYS A 120 -35.52 -9.91 -6.94
N ALA A 121 -36.05 -11.07 -6.57
CA ALA A 121 -35.22 -12.26 -6.37
C ALA A 121 -34.47 -12.60 -7.67
N LEU A 122 -33.14 -12.75 -7.57
CA LEU A 122 -32.28 -13.17 -8.67
C LEU A 122 -31.71 -14.56 -8.38
N SER A 123 -31.83 -15.48 -9.33
CA SER A 123 -31.21 -16.81 -9.22
C SER A 123 -29.76 -16.79 -9.69
N ALA A 124 -28.95 -17.72 -9.18
CA ALA A 124 -27.57 -17.90 -9.63
C ALA A 124 -27.52 -18.20 -11.14
N GLN A 125 -28.47 -18.99 -11.66
CA GLN A 125 -28.55 -19.26 -13.10
C GLN A 125 -28.83 -17.98 -13.90
N ARG A 126 -29.73 -17.11 -13.42
CA ARG A 126 -30.04 -15.86 -14.12
C ARG A 126 -28.84 -14.92 -14.12
N LEU A 127 -28.13 -14.82 -13.00
CA LEU A 127 -26.91 -14.02 -12.88
C LEU A 127 -25.84 -14.50 -13.87
N GLN A 128 -25.60 -15.81 -13.94
CA GLN A 128 -24.68 -16.42 -14.92
C GLN A 128 -25.14 -16.19 -16.36
N GLN A 129 -26.42 -16.36 -16.69
CA GLN A 129 -26.95 -16.16 -18.05
C GLN A 129 -26.73 -14.74 -18.58
N VAL A 130 -26.75 -13.75 -17.68
CA VAL A 130 -26.55 -12.34 -18.04
C VAL A 130 -25.06 -12.02 -18.17
N LEU A 131 -24.23 -12.47 -17.23
CA LEU A 131 -22.83 -12.04 -17.13
C LEU A 131 -21.80 -12.99 -17.76
N ALA A 132 -22.08 -14.30 -17.82
CA ALA A 132 -21.12 -15.26 -18.33
C ALA A 132 -20.89 -15.05 -19.83
N PRO A 133 -19.64 -15.24 -20.33
CA PRO A 133 -19.33 -15.08 -21.74
C PRO A 133 -20.21 -15.97 -22.62
N ARG A 134 -20.88 -15.38 -23.62
CA ARG A 134 -21.75 -16.13 -24.56
C ARG A 134 -20.99 -16.78 -25.72
N ALA A 135 -19.73 -16.42 -25.93
CA ALA A 135 -18.94 -16.87 -27.06
C ALA A 135 -18.23 -18.20 -26.78
N GLN A 136 -18.27 -19.14 -27.73
CA GLN A 136 -17.51 -20.39 -27.74
C GLN A 136 -16.08 -20.22 -28.34
N GLY A 137 -15.58 -18.99 -28.47
CA GLY A 137 -14.29 -18.66 -29.10
C GLY A 137 -13.32 -17.92 -28.17
N LEU A 138 -12.15 -17.53 -28.70
CA LEU A 138 -11.13 -16.74 -27.97
C LEU A 138 -11.71 -15.39 -27.51
N VAL A 139 -11.98 -15.28 -26.21
CA VAL A 139 -12.33 -14.00 -25.58
C VAL A 139 -11.04 -13.32 -25.12
N LEU A 140 -10.68 -12.20 -25.73
CA LEU A 140 -9.50 -11.39 -25.38
C LEU A 140 -9.51 -10.97 -23.89
N ASN A 141 -10.69 -10.77 -23.32
CA ASN A 141 -10.89 -10.57 -21.89
C ASN A 141 -12.28 -11.11 -21.46
N SER A 142 -12.31 -12.24 -20.75
CA SER A 142 -13.54 -12.91 -20.30
C SER A 142 -14.41 -12.06 -19.37
N LEU A 143 -13.85 -11.00 -18.79
CA LEU A 143 -14.56 -10.09 -17.89
C LEU A 143 -15.32 -8.98 -18.63
N TRP A 144 -15.06 -8.80 -19.93
CA TRP A 144 -15.74 -7.78 -20.72
C TRP A 144 -17.11 -8.27 -21.18
N LEU A 145 -18.14 -7.53 -20.77
CA LEU A 145 -19.51 -7.75 -21.22
C LEU A 145 -19.69 -7.18 -22.63
N SER A 146 -20.25 -7.98 -23.54
CA SER A 146 -20.70 -7.49 -24.85
C SER A 146 -21.80 -6.43 -24.70
N GLU A 147 -22.01 -5.59 -25.71
CA GLU A 147 -23.08 -4.57 -25.69
C GLU A 147 -24.46 -5.16 -25.35
N ALA A 148 -24.77 -6.35 -25.89
CA ALA A 148 -26.01 -7.06 -25.59
C ALA A 148 -26.10 -7.49 -24.11
N GLN A 149 -25.00 -7.97 -23.53
CA GLN A 149 -24.95 -8.32 -22.10
C GLN A 149 -25.05 -7.07 -21.22
N GLN A 150 -24.42 -5.96 -21.61
CA GLN A 150 -24.53 -4.70 -20.89
C GLN A 150 -25.98 -4.19 -20.90
N ALA A 151 -26.63 -4.19 -22.05
CA ALA A 151 -28.04 -3.81 -22.18
C ALA A 151 -28.93 -4.71 -21.32
N GLU A 152 -28.72 -6.03 -21.34
CA GLU A 152 -29.49 -6.96 -20.51
C GLU A 152 -29.23 -6.74 -19.01
N ALA A 153 -27.96 -6.62 -18.59
CA ALA A 153 -27.59 -6.37 -17.20
C ALA A 153 -28.15 -5.05 -16.66
N ALA A 154 -28.29 -4.02 -17.49
CA ALA A 154 -28.89 -2.75 -17.11
C ALA A 154 -30.39 -2.88 -16.78
N THR A 155 -31.09 -3.89 -17.32
CA THR A 155 -32.52 -4.15 -17.03
C THR A 155 -32.75 -4.95 -15.75
N VAL A 156 -31.70 -5.59 -15.20
CA VAL A 156 -31.79 -6.40 -13.98
C VAL A 156 -31.67 -5.51 -12.76
N GLU A 157 -32.80 -5.01 -12.25
CA GLU A 157 -32.86 -4.27 -10.97
C GLU A 157 -32.60 -5.22 -9.81
N LEU A 158 -31.58 -4.92 -9.00
CA LEU A 158 -31.18 -5.71 -7.84
C LEU A 158 -31.93 -5.24 -6.59
N ILE A 159 -31.87 -3.94 -6.33
CA ILE A 159 -32.50 -3.31 -5.18
C ILE A 159 -32.72 -1.81 -5.47
N GLY A 160 -33.70 -1.22 -4.80
CA GLY A 160 -33.85 0.23 -4.72
C GLY A 160 -33.83 0.70 -3.27
N TRP A 161 -33.51 1.97 -3.06
CA TRP A 161 -33.66 2.62 -1.75
C TRP A 161 -34.09 4.06 -1.92
N GLN A 162 -34.77 4.59 -0.91
CA GLN A 162 -35.14 6.00 -0.90
C GLN A 162 -34.98 6.56 0.51
N PHE A 163 -34.08 7.53 0.63
CA PHE A 163 -33.91 8.27 1.88
C PHE A 163 -34.92 9.42 1.97
N PRO A 164 -35.31 9.83 3.19
CA PRO A 164 -36.23 10.94 3.38
C PRO A 164 -35.77 12.22 2.66
N GLY A 165 -36.63 12.76 1.78
CA GLY A 165 -36.35 13.97 1.02
C GLY A 165 -35.40 13.78 -0.17
N GLN A 166 -35.04 12.54 -0.53
CA GLN A 166 -34.19 12.23 -1.68
C GLN A 166 -35.00 11.48 -2.75
N PRO A 167 -34.59 11.57 -4.04
CA PRO A 167 -35.15 10.73 -5.09
C PRO A 167 -34.83 9.26 -4.82
N ARG A 168 -35.69 8.36 -5.32
CA ARG A 168 -35.44 6.91 -5.28
C ARG A 168 -34.19 6.58 -6.08
N GLN A 169 -33.27 5.86 -5.44
CA GLN A 169 -32.11 5.24 -6.06
C GLN A 169 -32.44 3.81 -6.48
N ARG A 170 -31.76 3.34 -7.53
CA ARG A 170 -31.87 1.97 -8.04
C ARG A 170 -30.48 1.48 -8.39
N LEU A 171 -30.17 0.26 -7.98
CA LEU A 171 -28.97 -0.45 -8.36
C LEU A 171 -29.34 -1.57 -9.32
N ASN A 172 -28.78 -1.54 -10.52
CA ASN A 172 -28.89 -2.64 -11.47
C ASN A 172 -27.61 -3.48 -11.53
N LEU A 173 -27.70 -4.63 -12.19
CA LEU A 173 -26.59 -5.57 -12.29
C LEU A 173 -25.40 -5.01 -13.07
N LEU A 174 -25.63 -4.19 -14.09
CA LEU A 174 -24.55 -3.56 -14.86
C LEU A 174 -23.71 -2.63 -13.96
N GLN A 175 -24.37 -1.76 -13.20
CA GLN A 175 -23.73 -0.84 -12.26
C GLN A 175 -22.92 -1.58 -11.21
N LEU A 176 -23.48 -2.64 -10.62
CA LEU A 176 -22.78 -3.45 -9.63
C LEU A 176 -21.54 -4.13 -10.23
N TYR A 177 -21.64 -4.64 -11.46
CA TYR A 177 -20.55 -5.34 -12.14
C TYR A 177 -19.41 -4.40 -12.55
N GLN A 178 -19.74 -3.21 -13.07
CA GLN A 178 -18.75 -2.22 -13.51
C GLN A 178 -18.03 -1.53 -12.34
N ALA A 179 -18.70 -1.39 -11.18
CA ALA A 179 -18.10 -0.80 -9.99
C ALA A 179 -17.16 -1.76 -9.23
N GLY A 180 -17.22 -3.05 -9.53
CA GLY A 180 -16.45 -4.08 -8.83
C GLY A 180 -15.00 -4.22 -9.32
N SER A 181 -14.14 -4.75 -8.44
CA SER A 181 -12.80 -5.21 -8.83
C SER A 181 -12.85 -6.42 -9.78
N VAL A 182 -11.71 -6.78 -10.37
CA VAL A 182 -11.59 -8.02 -11.16
C VAL A 182 -12.06 -9.25 -10.38
N GLN A 183 -11.71 -9.37 -9.10
CA GLN A 183 -12.21 -10.46 -8.25
C GLN A 183 -13.73 -10.40 -8.12
N ALA A 184 -14.30 -9.22 -7.88
CA ALA A 184 -15.74 -9.07 -7.76
C ALA A 184 -16.47 -9.47 -9.05
N GLN A 185 -15.93 -9.09 -10.21
CA GLN A 185 -16.46 -9.46 -11.52
C GLN A 185 -16.45 -10.99 -11.71
N VAL A 186 -15.37 -11.67 -11.32
CA VAL A 186 -15.27 -13.13 -11.36
C VAL A 186 -16.34 -13.80 -10.49
N GLU A 187 -16.50 -13.37 -9.24
CA GLU A 187 -17.51 -13.91 -8.32
C GLU A 187 -18.94 -13.73 -8.87
N LEU A 188 -19.22 -12.55 -9.44
CA LEU A 188 -20.52 -12.26 -10.05
C LEU A 188 -20.76 -13.13 -11.29
N GLN A 189 -19.76 -13.32 -12.17
CA GLN A 189 -19.87 -14.23 -13.33
C GLN A 189 -20.08 -15.69 -12.91
N GLN A 190 -19.53 -16.11 -11.77
CA GLN A 190 -19.74 -17.45 -11.21
C GLN A 190 -21.12 -17.63 -10.58
N GLY A 191 -21.94 -16.58 -10.48
CA GLY A 191 -23.28 -16.66 -9.90
C GLY A 191 -23.29 -16.65 -8.37
N ASN A 192 -22.25 -16.13 -7.72
CA ASN A 192 -22.14 -16.11 -6.26
C ASN A 192 -23.12 -15.09 -5.64
N LEU A 193 -24.34 -15.55 -5.33
CA LEU A 193 -25.40 -14.69 -4.77
C LEU A 193 -25.07 -14.14 -3.37
N ARG A 194 -24.30 -14.87 -2.56
CA ARG A 194 -23.90 -14.41 -1.23
C ARG A 194 -23.00 -13.19 -1.35
N PHE A 195 -21.97 -13.31 -2.17
CA PHE A 195 -21.03 -12.24 -2.46
C PHE A 195 -21.73 -11.04 -3.14
N MET A 196 -22.64 -11.29 -4.10
CA MET A 196 -23.46 -10.24 -4.68
C MET A 196 -24.27 -9.49 -3.60
N GLY A 197 -24.88 -10.21 -2.65
CA GLY A 197 -25.62 -9.61 -1.55
C GLY A 197 -24.75 -8.74 -0.62
N GLU A 198 -23.49 -9.12 -0.41
CA GLU A 198 -22.50 -8.31 0.31
C GLU A 198 -22.20 -7.02 -0.46
N LEU A 199 -21.91 -7.09 -1.76
CA LEU A 199 -21.66 -5.90 -2.58
C LEU A 199 -22.87 -4.95 -2.65
N VAL A 200 -24.08 -5.49 -2.80
CA VAL A 200 -25.31 -4.69 -2.81
C VAL A 200 -25.49 -3.95 -1.49
N ARG A 201 -25.19 -4.61 -0.36
CA ARG A 201 -25.23 -3.99 0.96
C ARG A 201 -24.21 -2.86 1.08
N GLU A 202 -22.97 -3.11 0.68
CA GLU A 202 -21.91 -2.09 0.69
C GLU A 202 -22.31 -0.86 -0.13
N TYR A 203 -22.93 -1.06 -1.29
CA TYR A 203 -23.38 0.03 -2.16
C TYR A 203 -24.47 0.89 -1.52
N ALA A 204 -25.48 0.27 -0.90
CA ALA A 204 -26.54 0.99 -0.20
C ALA A 204 -26.04 1.69 1.07
N GLN A 205 -25.11 1.07 1.81
CA GLN A 205 -24.47 1.68 2.98
C GLN A 205 -23.65 2.91 2.59
N ARG A 206 -22.90 2.83 1.49
CA ARG A 206 -22.13 3.95 0.94
C ARG A 206 -23.01 5.18 0.68
N ASP A 207 -24.13 4.98 0.00
CA ASP A 207 -25.07 6.06 -0.32
C ASP A 207 -25.76 6.60 0.95
N TYR A 208 -26.00 5.74 1.93
CA TYR A 208 -26.52 6.15 3.23
C TYR A 208 -25.54 7.03 4.01
N LEU A 209 -24.23 6.76 3.95
CA LEU A 209 -23.20 7.60 4.56
C LEU A 209 -23.22 9.03 3.98
N TRP A 210 -23.35 9.16 2.66
CA TRP A 210 -23.51 10.45 2.00
C TRP A 210 -24.79 11.18 2.43
N TYR A 211 -25.90 10.46 2.51
CA TYR A 211 -27.16 11.01 3.02
C TYR A 211 -27.01 11.55 4.46
N GLN A 212 -26.41 10.76 5.36
CA GLN A 212 -26.18 11.16 6.74
C GLN A 212 -25.25 12.37 6.85
N LEU A 213 -24.21 12.42 6.01
CA LEU A 213 -23.33 13.58 5.94
C LEU A 213 -24.09 14.85 5.55
N GLY A 214 -25.00 14.76 4.57
CA GLY A 214 -25.91 15.86 4.22
C GLY A 214 -26.83 16.25 5.37
N ARG A 215 -27.36 15.29 6.14
CA ARG A 215 -28.16 15.54 7.36
C ARG A 215 -27.36 16.24 8.46
N MET A 216 -26.04 16.06 8.52
CA MET A 216 -25.12 16.83 9.37
C MET A 216 -24.81 18.24 8.82
N GLY A 217 -25.51 18.67 7.78
CA GLY A 217 -25.41 20.00 7.20
C GLY A 217 -24.23 20.19 6.25
N TYR A 218 -23.62 19.12 5.71
CA TYR A 218 -22.69 19.26 4.60
C TYR A 218 -23.46 19.61 3.32
N SER A 219 -23.09 20.72 2.70
CA SER A 219 -23.61 21.15 1.40
C SER A 219 -23.15 20.22 0.27
N GLN A 220 -23.80 20.28 -0.89
CA GLN A 220 -23.39 19.52 -2.07
C GLN A 220 -21.95 19.84 -2.50
N ALA A 221 -21.57 21.13 -2.49
CA ALA A 221 -20.20 21.55 -2.80
C ALA A 221 -19.16 20.91 -1.85
N GLU A 222 -19.48 20.75 -0.57
CA GLU A 222 -18.58 20.10 0.40
C GLU A 222 -18.50 18.58 0.21
N GLN A 223 -19.59 17.94 -0.19
CA GLN A 223 -19.60 16.52 -0.55
C GLN A 223 -18.75 16.28 -1.81
N ASP A 224 -18.92 17.12 -2.84
CA ASP A 224 -18.11 17.07 -4.05
C ASP A 224 -16.65 17.41 -3.77
N GLY A 225 -16.39 18.30 -2.82
CA GLY A 225 -15.05 18.57 -2.31
C GLY A 225 -14.38 17.32 -1.74
N ILE A 226 -15.10 16.48 -0.99
CA ILE A 226 -14.56 15.22 -0.47
C ILE A 226 -14.22 14.26 -1.63
N ARG A 227 -15.13 14.11 -2.59
CA ARG A 227 -14.88 13.31 -3.81
C ARG A 227 -13.65 13.81 -4.56
N ARG A 228 -13.50 15.12 -4.72
CA ARG A 228 -12.36 15.74 -5.39
C ARG A 228 -11.04 15.43 -4.67
N LEU A 229 -10.98 15.59 -3.35
CA LEU A 229 -9.76 15.29 -2.57
C LEU A 229 -9.32 13.83 -2.73
N VAL A 230 -10.28 12.90 -2.69
CA VAL A 230 -10.03 11.47 -2.90
C VAL A 230 -9.61 11.18 -4.34
N ARG A 231 -10.30 11.76 -5.32
CA ARG A 231 -9.96 11.62 -6.75
C ARG A 231 -8.55 12.09 -7.05
N ASP A 232 -8.17 13.27 -6.55
CA ASP A 232 -6.86 13.84 -6.82
C ASP A 232 -5.73 12.96 -6.25
N LYS A 233 -5.93 12.41 -5.04
CA LYS A 233 -5.05 11.38 -4.45
C LYS A 233 -4.97 10.12 -5.34
N LEU A 234 -6.12 9.59 -5.77
CA LEU A 234 -6.18 8.36 -6.57
C LEU A 234 -5.55 8.54 -7.95
N VAL A 235 -5.78 9.67 -8.62
CA VAL A 235 -5.16 10.02 -9.90
C VAL A 235 -3.65 10.05 -9.75
N ARG A 236 -3.11 10.75 -8.73
CA ARG A 236 -1.68 10.75 -8.45
C ARG A 236 -1.14 9.33 -8.29
N HIS A 237 -1.78 8.52 -7.45
CA HIS A 237 -1.35 7.15 -7.19
C HIS A 237 -1.33 6.31 -8.47
N LYS A 238 -2.43 6.30 -9.23
CA LYS A 238 -2.53 5.54 -10.49
C LYS A 238 -1.54 6.04 -11.54
N TYR A 239 -1.32 7.35 -11.62
CA TYR A 239 -0.35 7.93 -12.55
C TYR A 239 1.09 7.52 -12.22
N LEU A 240 1.51 7.65 -10.94
CA LEU A 240 2.83 7.23 -10.50
C LEU A 240 3.07 5.73 -10.73
N HIS A 241 2.06 4.91 -10.50
CA HIS A 241 2.10 3.49 -10.81
C HIS A 241 2.27 3.25 -12.31
N GLN A 242 1.50 3.95 -13.14
CA GLN A 242 1.56 3.85 -14.60
C GLN A 242 2.94 4.17 -15.15
N ILE A 243 3.58 5.23 -14.64
CA ILE A 243 4.89 5.66 -15.15
C ILE A 243 6.06 4.85 -14.55
N GLY A 244 5.84 4.12 -13.45
CA GLY A 244 6.86 3.27 -12.80
C GLY A 244 7.60 3.95 -11.64
N LEU A 245 7.01 4.99 -11.04
CA LEU A 245 7.54 5.69 -9.87
C LEU A 245 6.88 5.26 -8.55
N TYR A 246 6.08 4.19 -8.55
CA TYR A 246 5.47 3.65 -7.34
C TYR A 246 6.25 2.44 -6.82
N ASN A 247 6.54 2.40 -5.51
CA ASN A 247 7.55 1.53 -4.90
C ASN A 247 7.14 0.06 -4.76
N ASP A 248 5.86 -0.27 -4.94
CA ASP A 248 5.33 -1.59 -4.54
C ASP A 248 5.50 -2.69 -5.60
N PHE A 249 5.91 -2.34 -6.83
CA PHE A 249 6.05 -3.33 -7.91
C PHE A 249 7.46 -3.34 -8.49
N HIS A 250 8.10 -4.51 -8.44
CA HIS A 250 9.33 -4.82 -9.17
C HIS A 250 9.11 -4.99 -10.69
N HIS A 251 7.90 -4.74 -11.21
CA HIS A 251 7.58 -4.89 -12.63
C HIS A 251 7.96 -3.63 -13.42
N GLU A 252 8.61 -3.84 -14.57
CA GLU A 252 8.93 -2.75 -15.49
C GLU A 252 7.67 -2.23 -16.16
N THR A 253 7.48 -0.90 -16.13
CA THR A 253 6.44 -0.25 -16.95
C THR A 253 6.97 0.01 -18.36
N PRO A 254 6.11 0.10 -19.39
CA PRO A 254 6.54 0.43 -20.75
C PRO A 254 7.31 1.75 -20.83
N SER A 255 6.92 2.75 -20.05
CA SER A 255 7.59 4.05 -19.96
C SER A 255 9.01 3.93 -19.38
N LEU A 256 9.17 3.18 -18.29
CA LEU A 256 10.47 2.98 -17.67
C LEU A 256 11.41 2.19 -18.59
N LYS A 257 10.89 1.13 -19.23
CA LYS A 257 11.63 0.33 -20.20
C LYS A 257 12.11 1.16 -21.39
N ALA A 258 11.25 2.03 -21.93
CA ALA A 258 11.60 2.91 -23.03
C ALA A 258 12.68 3.94 -22.63
N LEU A 259 12.64 4.44 -21.39
CA LEU A 259 13.64 5.38 -20.87
C LEU A 259 14.98 4.68 -20.61
N ALA A 260 14.97 3.49 -20.01
CA ALA A 260 16.18 2.69 -19.76
C ALA A 260 16.90 2.27 -21.04
N ALA A 261 16.15 1.99 -22.12
CA ALA A 261 16.74 1.73 -23.43
C ALA A 261 17.43 2.95 -24.05
N ARG A 262 17.17 4.17 -23.56
CA ARG A 262 17.76 5.43 -24.03
C ARG A 262 18.85 5.96 -23.09
N VAL A 263 19.16 5.27 -22.00
CA VAL A 263 20.24 5.67 -21.08
C VAL A 263 21.57 5.67 -21.82
N SER A 264 22.25 6.81 -21.78
CA SER A 264 23.56 6.99 -22.40
C SER A 264 24.64 6.22 -21.64
N ASP A 265 25.73 5.85 -22.33
CA ASP A 265 26.89 5.24 -21.68
C ASP A 265 27.48 6.15 -20.59
N ALA A 266 27.50 7.46 -20.82
CA ALA A 266 28.02 8.43 -19.85
C ALA A 266 27.17 8.48 -18.58
N ASP A 267 25.84 8.41 -18.70
CA ASP A 267 24.95 8.39 -17.54
C ASP A 267 25.06 7.07 -16.76
N ALA A 268 25.12 5.94 -17.48
CA ALA A 268 25.33 4.62 -16.87
C ALA A 268 26.66 4.56 -16.11
N GLU A 269 27.75 5.04 -16.71
CA GLU A 269 29.07 5.09 -16.09
C GLU A 269 29.05 5.97 -14.83
N ARG A 270 28.50 7.19 -14.92
CA ARG A 270 28.39 8.09 -13.76
C ARG A 270 27.60 7.47 -12.62
N TYR A 271 26.47 6.84 -12.92
CA TYR A 271 25.67 6.15 -11.89
C TYR A 271 26.43 4.98 -11.28
N TYR A 272 27.01 4.13 -12.11
CA TYR A 272 27.75 2.94 -11.68
C TYR A 272 28.92 3.31 -10.76
N GLN A 273 29.70 4.34 -11.12
CA GLN A 273 30.79 4.86 -10.29
C GLN A 273 30.30 5.39 -8.93
N ALA A 274 29.16 6.09 -8.92
CA ALA A 274 28.57 6.58 -7.68
C ALA A 274 27.96 5.47 -6.79
N ASN A 275 27.68 4.30 -7.36
CA ASN A 275 26.97 3.19 -6.69
C ASN A 275 27.75 1.86 -6.71
N LEU A 276 29.08 1.89 -6.84
CA LEU A 276 29.93 0.69 -6.99
C LEU A 276 29.65 -0.40 -5.94
N ALA A 277 29.36 -0.01 -4.71
CA ALA A 277 29.08 -0.93 -3.61
C ALA A 277 27.85 -1.82 -3.85
N GLN A 278 26.88 -1.38 -4.67
CA GLN A 278 25.68 -2.15 -5.01
C GLN A 278 25.98 -3.28 -6.00
N TYR A 279 27.07 -3.17 -6.77
CA TYR A 279 27.42 -4.09 -7.85
C TYR A 279 28.57 -5.02 -7.48
N ARG A 280 28.52 -5.54 -6.25
CA ARG A 280 29.46 -6.53 -5.74
C ARG A 280 28.72 -7.82 -5.45
N ASN A 281 29.33 -8.94 -5.84
CA ASN A 281 28.90 -10.24 -5.37
C ASN A 281 30.07 -10.98 -4.71
N VAL A 282 29.72 -11.95 -3.89
CA VAL A 282 30.71 -12.83 -3.28
C VAL A 282 31.44 -13.60 -4.39
N ALA A 283 32.77 -13.51 -4.40
CA ALA A 283 33.63 -14.30 -5.28
C ALA A 283 33.96 -15.63 -4.60
N SER A 284 34.45 -15.54 -3.35
CA SER A 284 34.81 -16.70 -2.56
C SER A 284 34.70 -16.43 -1.05
N VAL A 285 34.55 -17.51 -0.28
CA VAL A 285 34.66 -17.49 1.19
C VAL A 285 35.53 -18.64 1.66
N GLN A 286 36.22 -18.45 2.78
CA GLN A 286 36.84 -19.53 3.54
C GLN A 286 36.06 -19.72 4.83
N ALA A 287 35.60 -20.94 5.07
CA ALA A 287 34.70 -21.23 6.18
C ALA A 287 35.03 -22.54 6.90
N ALA A 288 34.56 -22.69 8.12
CA ALA A 288 34.49 -23.95 8.84
C ALA A 288 33.07 -24.20 9.35
N HIS A 289 32.74 -25.45 9.65
CA HIS A 289 31.45 -25.83 10.20
C HIS A 289 31.59 -26.67 11.47
N LEU A 290 30.51 -26.71 12.23
CA LEU A 290 30.35 -27.47 13.45
C LEU A 290 29.01 -28.19 13.38
N ARG A 291 29.04 -29.52 13.37
CA ARG A 291 27.86 -30.38 13.28
C ARG A 291 27.44 -30.94 14.64
N LEU A 292 26.17 -30.81 14.98
CA LEU A 292 25.58 -31.26 16.24
C LEU A 292 24.31 -32.09 16.02
N ALA A 293 23.98 -32.91 17.02
CA ALA A 293 22.86 -33.86 16.95
C ALA A 293 21.50 -33.17 17.02
N ASP A 294 21.37 -32.16 17.87
CA ASP A 294 20.08 -31.55 18.22
C ASP A 294 20.22 -30.06 18.53
N GLN A 295 19.08 -29.36 18.52
CA GLN A 295 19.01 -27.92 18.76
C GLN A 295 19.54 -27.51 20.14
N ALA A 296 19.26 -28.30 21.19
CA ALA A 296 19.65 -27.95 22.55
C ALA A 296 21.17 -27.96 22.72
N SER A 297 21.86 -28.91 22.08
CA SER A 297 23.32 -28.95 22.01
C SER A 297 23.87 -27.78 21.18
N ALA A 298 23.22 -27.44 20.06
CA ALA A 298 23.63 -26.34 19.19
C ALA A 298 23.50 -24.96 19.84
N ASP A 299 22.39 -24.71 20.52
CA ASP A 299 22.17 -23.46 21.25
C ASP A 299 23.19 -23.30 22.38
N ARG A 300 23.51 -24.38 23.10
CA ARG A 300 24.52 -24.37 24.16
C ARG A 300 25.92 -24.04 23.61
N VAL A 301 26.35 -24.75 22.58
CA VAL A 301 27.68 -24.55 21.97
C VAL A 301 27.77 -23.17 21.34
N TYR A 302 26.72 -22.70 20.68
CA TYR A 302 26.65 -21.33 20.15
C TYR A 302 26.83 -20.30 21.26
N ASN A 303 26.16 -20.45 22.40
CA ASN A 303 26.31 -19.56 23.55
C ASN A 303 27.72 -19.58 24.14
N GLU A 304 28.37 -20.75 24.23
CA GLU A 304 29.77 -20.84 24.67
C GLU A 304 30.70 -20.08 23.71
N ILE A 305 30.46 -20.17 22.39
CA ILE A 305 31.21 -19.41 21.39
C ILE A 305 31.01 -17.89 21.58
N GLN A 306 29.77 -17.45 21.80
CA GLN A 306 29.48 -16.04 22.08
C GLN A 306 30.13 -15.55 23.40
N GLN A 307 30.40 -16.46 24.34
CA GLN A 307 31.07 -16.17 25.62
C GLN A 307 32.60 -16.25 25.54
N GLY A 308 33.17 -16.52 24.36
CA GLY A 308 34.61 -16.46 24.11
C GLY A 308 35.29 -17.81 23.88
N LEU A 309 34.54 -18.93 23.83
CA LEU A 309 35.09 -20.20 23.32
C LEU A 309 35.44 -20.03 21.85
N THR A 310 36.66 -20.38 21.44
CA THR A 310 37.03 -20.25 20.02
C THR A 310 36.27 -21.27 19.18
N PHE A 311 35.91 -20.91 17.94
CA PHE A 311 35.17 -21.81 17.06
C PHE A 311 35.93 -23.12 16.82
N ALA A 312 37.24 -23.05 16.60
CA ALA A 312 38.10 -24.24 16.43
C ALA A 312 38.09 -25.17 17.66
N GLU A 313 38.07 -24.64 18.88
CA GLU A 313 37.92 -25.45 20.10
C GLU A 313 36.54 -26.07 20.20
N ALA A 314 35.48 -25.31 19.90
CA ALA A 314 34.12 -25.82 19.88
C ALA A 314 33.96 -26.99 18.89
N VAL A 315 34.54 -26.88 17.69
CA VAL A 315 34.52 -27.94 16.68
C VAL A 315 35.23 -29.20 17.20
N ARG A 316 36.45 -29.07 17.74
CA ARG A 316 37.20 -30.22 18.27
C ARG A 316 36.48 -30.93 19.41
N ARG A 317 35.86 -30.16 20.31
CA ARG A 317 35.18 -30.69 21.50
C ARG A 317 33.83 -31.32 21.18
N TYR A 318 33.03 -30.68 20.34
CA TYR A 318 31.60 -30.97 20.25
C TYR A 318 31.14 -31.47 18.88
N SER A 319 31.90 -31.21 17.80
CA SER A 319 31.45 -31.59 16.46
C SER A 319 31.34 -33.11 16.31
N LEU A 320 30.29 -33.54 15.61
CA LEU A 320 30.05 -34.91 15.19
C LEU A 320 30.63 -35.21 13.80
N ALA A 321 31.11 -34.19 13.08
CA ALA A 321 31.72 -34.36 11.77
C ALA A 321 33.15 -34.93 11.88
N GLU A 322 33.55 -35.72 10.87
CA GLU A 322 34.86 -36.38 10.83
C GLU A 322 36.01 -35.39 10.64
N ASP A 323 35.75 -34.28 9.97
CA ASP A 323 36.70 -33.22 9.65
C ASP A 323 37.09 -32.33 10.85
N LYS A 324 36.52 -32.58 12.04
CA LYS A 324 36.91 -31.89 13.28
C LYS A 324 38.37 -32.07 13.68
N GLN A 325 39.04 -33.09 13.12
CA GLN A 325 40.44 -33.41 13.37
C GLN A 325 41.40 -32.86 12.31
N LEU A 326 40.90 -32.15 11.29
CA LEU A 326 41.75 -31.49 10.32
C LEU A 326 42.63 -30.41 10.98
N ALA A 327 43.69 -30.01 10.28
CA ALA A 327 44.60 -28.95 10.73
C ALA A 327 43.84 -27.66 11.08
N VAL A 328 42.84 -27.32 10.25
CA VAL A 328 41.77 -26.39 10.57
C VAL A 328 40.52 -27.22 10.91
N PRO A 329 40.06 -27.27 12.17
CA PRO A 329 38.91 -28.09 12.55
C PRO A 329 37.64 -27.71 11.78
N GLY A 330 36.98 -28.70 11.17
CA GLY A 330 35.70 -28.50 10.46
C GLY A 330 35.84 -27.71 9.16
N ASP A 331 37.02 -27.70 8.54
CA ASP A 331 37.31 -26.85 7.39
C ASP A 331 36.49 -27.21 6.15
N LEU A 332 35.73 -26.24 5.65
CA LEU A 332 35.03 -26.35 4.36
C LEU A 332 35.93 -25.94 3.18
N GLY A 333 37.12 -25.39 3.47
CA GLY A 333 38.08 -24.92 2.48
C GLY A 333 37.63 -23.62 1.81
N LEU A 334 38.19 -23.38 0.61
CA LEU A 334 37.83 -22.24 -0.23
C LEU A 334 36.58 -22.56 -1.05
N ILE A 335 35.48 -21.89 -0.74
CA ILE A 335 34.19 -22.01 -1.42
C ILE A 335 34.09 -20.90 -2.45
N ARG A 336 33.95 -21.24 -3.74
CA ARG A 336 33.78 -20.28 -4.83
C ARG A 336 32.33 -20.19 -5.25
N HIS A 337 31.81 -18.98 -5.45
CA HIS A 337 30.41 -18.77 -5.79
C HIS A 337 29.97 -19.45 -7.10
N ASN A 338 30.88 -19.59 -8.06
CA ASN A 338 30.60 -20.17 -9.38
C ASN A 338 30.77 -21.70 -9.42
N ASP A 339 31.01 -22.36 -8.29
CA ASP A 339 31.10 -23.82 -8.25
C ASP A 339 29.69 -24.45 -8.39
N PRO A 340 29.44 -25.25 -9.45
CA PRO A 340 28.13 -25.87 -9.66
C PRO A 340 27.82 -27.00 -8.67
N GLN A 341 28.82 -27.51 -7.93
CA GLN A 341 28.68 -28.65 -7.03
C GLN A 341 28.43 -28.25 -5.56
N LEU A 342 28.18 -26.97 -5.29
CA LEU A 342 27.94 -26.49 -3.92
C LEU A 342 26.67 -27.10 -3.30
N ASP A 343 26.87 -27.78 -2.17
CA ASP A 343 25.83 -28.19 -1.26
C ASP A 343 25.20 -26.99 -0.51
N PHE A 344 24.15 -27.27 0.27
CA PHE A 344 23.42 -26.23 1.00
C PHE A 344 24.28 -25.58 2.11
N LEU A 345 25.15 -26.37 2.77
CA LEU A 345 26.07 -25.89 3.79
C LEU A 345 27.03 -24.82 3.23
N ARG A 346 27.68 -25.11 2.10
CA ARG A 346 28.61 -24.19 1.44
C ARG A 346 27.91 -22.97 0.84
N LYS A 347 26.70 -23.12 0.31
CA LYS A 347 25.85 -21.98 -0.12
C LYS A 347 25.54 -21.04 1.04
N THR A 348 25.30 -21.59 2.23
CA THR A 348 25.02 -20.80 3.44
C THR A 348 26.26 -20.05 3.94
N ALA A 349 27.47 -20.56 3.70
CA ALA A 349 28.69 -19.83 4.00
C ALA A 349 28.85 -18.58 3.09
N LEU A 350 28.47 -18.66 1.81
CA LEU A 350 28.61 -17.56 0.83
C LEU A 350 27.76 -16.31 1.16
N ILE A 351 26.65 -16.47 1.89
CA ILE A 351 25.76 -15.37 2.26
C ILE A 351 26.19 -14.65 3.55
N GLN A 352 27.12 -15.23 4.31
CA GLN A 352 27.56 -14.67 5.59
C GLN A 352 28.69 -13.66 5.45
N LYS A 353 28.89 -12.85 6.50
CA LYS A 353 29.96 -11.85 6.56
C LYS A 353 31.25 -12.49 7.06
N ALA A 354 32.40 -11.98 6.63
CA ALA A 354 33.68 -12.39 7.20
C ALA A 354 33.74 -12.10 8.71
N GLY A 355 34.40 -12.98 9.46
CA GLY A 355 34.55 -12.90 10.90
C GLY A 355 33.27 -13.17 11.69
N THR A 356 32.26 -13.79 11.08
CA THR A 356 30.99 -14.09 11.77
C THR A 356 30.76 -15.59 11.94
N VAL A 357 30.04 -15.92 13.01
CA VAL A 357 29.55 -17.26 13.32
C VAL A 357 28.02 -17.24 13.17
N SER A 358 27.48 -18.17 12.38
CA SER A 358 26.04 -18.28 12.16
C SER A 358 25.30 -18.68 13.45
N GLN A 359 24.01 -18.38 13.52
CA GLN A 359 23.13 -19.11 14.42
C GLN A 359 23.09 -20.61 14.03
N PRO A 360 22.71 -21.51 14.95
CA PRO A 360 22.41 -22.89 14.60
C PRO A 360 21.34 -23.01 13.50
N MET A 361 21.61 -23.82 12.49
CA MET A 361 20.69 -24.06 11.37
C MET A 361 20.52 -25.56 11.12
N LEU A 362 19.30 -26.00 10.86
CA LEU A 362 19.05 -27.37 10.43
C LEU A 362 19.40 -27.51 8.94
N ILE A 363 20.45 -28.25 8.63
CA ILE A 363 20.93 -28.51 7.27
C ILE A 363 21.09 -30.02 7.10
N ASP A 364 20.43 -30.58 6.09
CA ASP A 364 20.52 -32.00 5.74
C ASP A 364 20.33 -32.95 6.94
N GLY A 365 19.43 -32.60 7.86
CA GLY A 365 19.07 -33.41 9.02
C GLY A 365 19.99 -33.28 10.24
N ALA A 366 20.98 -32.38 10.22
CA ALA A 366 21.84 -32.07 11.36
C ALA A 366 21.85 -30.57 11.68
N PHE A 367 22.19 -30.22 12.93
CA PHE A 367 22.37 -28.82 13.30
C PHE A 367 23.78 -28.37 12.98
N GLU A 368 23.89 -27.36 12.13
CA GLU A 368 25.15 -26.80 11.64
C GLU A 368 25.33 -25.37 12.15
N ILE A 369 26.53 -25.08 12.62
CA ILE A 369 27.01 -23.72 12.90
C ILE A 369 28.19 -23.47 11.96
N ILE A 370 28.24 -22.32 11.30
CA ILE A 370 29.26 -22.00 10.30
C ILE A 370 30.04 -20.76 10.77
N GLU A 371 31.37 -20.82 10.69
CA GLU A 371 32.24 -19.65 10.82
C GLU A 371 32.80 -19.27 9.45
N VAL A 372 32.62 -18.03 9.03
CA VAL A 372 33.28 -17.49 7.83
C VAL A 372 34.51 -16.70 8.26
N ARG A 373 35.70 -17.24 7.99
CA ARG A 373 36.97 -16.61 8.36
C ARG A 373 37.36 -15.49 7.41
N GLN A 374 37.18 -15.72 6.11
CA GLN A 374 37.50 -14.75 5.06
C GLN A 374 36.40 -14.72 4.01
N ARG A 375 36.17 -13.53 3.45
CA ARG A 375 35.26 -13.31 2.34
C ARG A 375 35.92 -12.37 1.36
N GLU A 376 35.92 -12.78 0.10
CA GLU A 376 36.37 -11.99 -1.02
C GLU A 376 35.14 -11.67 -1.88
N ASP A 377 34.79 -10.39 -1.97
CA ASP A 377 33.80 -9.91 -2.91
C ASP A 377 34.50 -9.47 -4.20
N ARG A 378 33.88 -9.74 -5.34
CA ARG A 378 34.32 -9.21 -6.64
C ARG A 378 33.39 -8.09 -7.08
N GLN A 379 33.98 -7.09 -7.70
CA GLN A 379 33.24 -6.05 -8.41
C GLN A 379 32.73 -6.64 -9.73
N LEU A 380 31.42 -6.54 -9.97
CA LEU A 380 30.86 -6.88 -11.27
C LEU A 380 31.02 -5.68 -12.22
N PRO A 381 31.62 -5.86 -13.40
CA PRO A 381 31.88 -4.74 -14.31
C PRO A 381 30.58 -4.22 -14.93
N LEU A 382 30.55 -2.93 -15.30
CA LEU A 382 29.38 -2.32 -15.94
C LEU A 382 28.98 -3.00 -17.26
N ASN A 383 29.91 -3.65 -17.96
CA ASN A 383 29.62 -4.38 -19.19
C ASN A 383 29.00 -5.76 -18.95
N ASP A 384 28.88 -6.22 -17.70
CA ASP A 384 28.06 -7.39 -17.37
C ASP A 384 26.59 -7.08 -17.74
N PRO A 385 25.92 -7.93 -18.54
CA PRO A 385 24.56 -7.66 -18.99
C PRO A 385 23.56 -7.42 -17.86
N SER A 386 23.72 -8.10 -16.72
CA SER A 386 22.84 -7.94 -15.56
C SER A 386 23.06 -6.60 -14.87
N VAL A 387 24.34 -6.22 -14.66
CA VAL A 387 24.71 -4.92 -14.10
C VAL A 387 24.26 -3.80 -15.01
N ARG A 388 24.52 -3.92 -16.33
CA ARG A 388 24.14 -2.89 -17.29
C ARG A 388 22.64 -2.64 -17.29
N PHE A 389 21.87 -3.72 -17.25
CA PHE A 389 20.42 -3.65 -17.18
C PHE A 389 19.95 -2.96 -15.89
N GLU A 390 20.44 -3.38 -14.73
CA GLU A 390 20.08 -2.78 -13.43
C GLU A 390 20.48 -1.30 -13.34
N VAL A 391 21.69 -0.94 -13.81
CA VAL A 391 22.18 0.44 -13.87
C VAL A 391 21.27 1.28 -14.77
N ASN A 392 20.96 0.82 -15.98
CA ASN A 392 20.07 1.55 -16.88
C ASN A 392 18.68 1.75 -16.28
N GLN A 393 18.14 0.73 -15.60
CA GLN A 393 16.86 0.83 -14.91
C GLN A 393 16.89 1.85 -13.76
N ALA A 394 17.97 1.86 -12.97
CA ALA A 394 18.13 2.81 -11.88
C ALA A 394 18.29 4.25 -12.38
N VAL A 395 19.10 4.47 -13.41
CA VAL A 395 19.26 5.79 -14.06
C VAL A 395 17.92 6.26 -14.62
N ALA A 396 17.19 5.41 -15.32
CA ALA A 396 15.87 5.75 -15.85
C ALA A 396 14.89 6.15 -14.75
N ARG A 397 14.86 5.43 -13.61
CA ARG A 397 14.04 5.80 -12.45
C ARG A 397 14.44 7.17 -11.88
N GLN A 398 15.74 7.46 -11.75
CA GLN A 398 16.22 8.76 -11.29
C GLN A 398 15.85 9.90 -12.23
N GLN A 399 16.01 9.70 -13.54
CA GLN A 399 15.63 10.66 -14.56
C GLN A 399 14.11 10.91 -14.54
N LEU A 400 13.30 9.84 -14.50
CA LEU A 400 11.85 9.95 -14.45
C LEU A 400 11.37 10.65 -13.17
N SER A 401 11.97 10.34 -12.02
CA SER A 401 11.68 11.00 -10.75
C SER A 401 12.03 12.49 -10.81
N SER A 402 13.18 12.84 -11.41
CA SER A 402 13.61 14.23 -11.59
C SER A 402 12.67 15.00 -12.54
N GLN A 403 12.26 14.38 -13.64
CA GLN A 403 11.29 14.95 -14.59
C GLN A 403 9.93 15.17 -13.94
N PHE A 404 9.44 14.18 -13.17
CA PHE A 404 8.20 14.29 -12.42
C PHE A 404 8.26 15.42 -11.39
N GLN A 405 9.35 15.53 -10.63
CA GLN A 405 9.53 16.59 -9.65
C GLN A 405 9.58 17.97 -10.32
N ALA A 406 10.35 18.12 -11.41
CA ALA A 406 10.40 19.37 -12.17
C ALA A 406 9.03 19.77 -12.72
N ARG A 407 8.22 18.80 -13.19
CA ARG A 407 6.84 19.03 -13.63
C ARG A 407 5.97 19.54 -12.47
N LEU A 408 6.06 18.90 -11.30
CA LEU A 408 5.30 19.32 -10.12
C LEU A 408 5.71 20.73 -9.65
N ASP A 409 7.01 21.02 -9.63
CA ASP A 409 7.55 22.33 -9.25
C ASP A 409 7.06 23.42 -10.20
N ALA A 410 7.01 23.15 -11.51
CA ALA A 410 6.49 24.08 -12.52
C ALA A 410 4.98 24.34 -12.33
N LEU A 411 4.20 23.31 -12.01
CA LEU A 411 2.78 23.46 -11.67
C LEU A 411 2.59 24.32 -10.42
N LEU A 412 3.37 24.07 -9.37
CA LEU A 412 3.32 24.86 -8.14
C LEU A 412 3.71 26.33 -8.37
N ALA A 413 4.77 26.58 -9.14
CA ALA A 413 5.26 27.93 -9.43
C ALA A 413 4.27 28.78 -10.24
N SER A 414 3.48 28.14 -11.11
CA SER A 414 2.48 28.82 -11.94
C SER A 414 1.10 28.94 -11.28
N ALA A 415 0.85 28.19 -10.19
CA ALA A 415 -0.44 28.14 -9.54
C ALA A 415 -0.73 29.39 -8.68
N LYS A 416 -1.98 29.86 -8.76
CA LYS A 416 -2.52 30.85 -7.82
C LYS A 416 -3.20 30.12 -6.68
N VAL A 417 -2.57 30.15 -5.51
CA VAL A 417 -3.03 29.42 -4.32
C VAL A 417 -3.42 30.39 -3.21
N GLN A 418 -4.59 30.18 -2.59
CA GLN A 418 -5.04 30.93 -1.41
C GLN A 418 -5.50 29.98 -0.31
N GLY A 419 -5.27 30.36 0.94
CA GLY A 419 -5.64 29.57 2.11
C GLY A 419 -4.66 28.44 2.40
N LEU A 420 -3.35 28.62 2.20
CA LEU A 420 -2.31 27.69 2.68
C LEU A 420 -2.05 27.82 4.17
#